data_AF-A0A955ZHZ6-F1
#
_entry.id   AF-A0A955ZHZ6-F1
#
_cell.length_a   1.000
_cell.length_b   1.000
_cell.length_c   1.000
_cell.angle_alpha   90.00
_cell.angle_beta   90.00
_cell.angle_gamma   90.00
#
_symmetry.space_group_name_H-M   'P 1'
#
loop_
_entity.id
_entity.type
_entity.pdbx_description
1 polymer ?
#
loop_
_entity_poly.entity_id
_entity_poly.type
_entity_poly.pdbx_seq_one_letter_code
_entity_poly.pdbx_strand_id
1 'polypeptide(L)'
;MKLSLAVGALLLVALGVGACSSDSEKAAESECQTAGPGFATCKGGWFHRTSAEQCTATPVSSCAQGCESHPSCGKPNAVCAPVGYGGCQCKTSCQTDAECAKGNICVCGDTSGFCVTASCTSDADCGTGLRCASYSSLSTCGGDISRFGVLMGGLACQTPEDECAGDGDCATGQRCTLGAGHRICADPLPCSS
;
A
#
# COMPACT_ATOMS: atom_id res chain seq x y z
N MET A 1 24.09 67.01 -50.23
CA MET A 1 24.47 65.95 -49.26
C MET A 1 23.26 65.69 -48.37
N LYS A 2 22.50 64.62 -48.62
CA LYS A 2 21.40 64.14 -47.77
C LYS A 2 21.79 62.73 -47.33
N LEU A 3 22.10 62.57 -46.05
CA LEU A 3 22.49 61.30 -45.44
C LEU A 3 21.25 60.73 -44.75
N SER A 4 20.63 59.71 -45.33
CA SER A 4 19.53 58.98 -44.70
C SER A 4 20.11 57.86 -43.84
N LEU A 5 19.98 57.98 -42.51
CA LEU A 5 20.21 56.88 -41.57
C LEU A 5 18.97 55.98 -41.53
N ALA A 6 19.11 54.73 -41.96
CA ALA A 6 18.14 53.68 -41.70
C ALA A 6 18.42 53.07 -40.33
N VAL A 7 17.48 53.26 -39.40
CA VAL A 7 17.49 52.63 -38.08
C VAL A 7 17.02 51.18 -38.24
N GLY A 8 17.97 50.25 -38.16
CA GLY A 8 17.70 48.82 -38.10
C GLY A 8 17.17 48.44 -36.72
N ALA A 9 15.92 48.01 -36.65
CA ALA A 9 15.33 47.44 -35.45
C ALA A 9 15.95 46.05 -35.19
N LEU A 10 16.80 45.97 -34.17
CA LEU A 10 17.40 44.73 -33.70
C LEU A 10 16.37 44.01 -32.82
N LEU A 11 15.73 42.99 -33.39
CA LEU A 11 14.75 42.14 -32.70
C LEU A 11 15.50 41.14 -31.81
N LEU A 12 15.65 41.46 -30.52
CA LEU A 12 16.16 40.55 -29.49
C LEU A 12 15.08 39.51 -29.18
N VAL A 13 15.20 38.32 -29.76
CA VAL A 13 14.44 37.14 -29.35
C VAL A 13 15.02 36.65 -28.03
N ALA A 14 14.40 37.06 -26.93
CA ALA A 14 14.67 36.49 -25.61
C ALA A 14 14.21 35.02 -25.61
N LEU A 15 15.16 34.11 -25.76
CA LEU A 15 14.97 32.69 -25.43
C LEU A 15 14.69 32.63 -23.92
N GLY A 16 13.41 32.65 -23.57
CA GLY A 16 12.95 32.43 -22.22
C GLY A 16 13.43 31.06 -21.77
N VAL A 17 14.40 31.06 -20.86
CA VAL A 17 14.75 29.90 -20.04
C VAL A 17 13.49 29.62 -19.22
N GLY A 18 12.64 28.72 -19.73
CA GLY A 18 11.46 28.27 -19.02
C GLY A 18 11.94 27.62 -17.74
N ALA A 19 11.75 28.31 -16.62
CA ALA A 19 11.91 27.71 -15.31
C ALA A 19 11.00 26.49 -15.25
N CYS A 20 11.58 25.30 -15.22
CA CYS A 20 10.86 24.09 -14.85
C CYS A 20 10.37 24.29 -13.42
N SER A 21 9.10 24.69 -13.28
CA SER A 21 8.44 24.86 -11.99
C SER A 21 8.54 23.54 -11.24
N SER A 22 9.18 23.57 -10.06
CA SER A 22 9.36 22.44 -9.14
C SER A 22 8.04 21.97 -8.49
N ASP A 23 6.91 22.19 -9.14
CA ASP A 23 5.57 21.91 -8.61
C ASP A 23 5.04 20.53 -9.02
N SER A 24 5.76 19.80 -9.89
CA SER A 24 5.35 18.45 -10.32
C SER A 24 5.60 17.34 -9.28
N GLU A 25 6.43 17.57 -8.26
CA GLU A 25 6.66 16.58 -7.18
C GLU A 25 5.53 16.55 -6.14
N LYS A 26 4.65 17.58 -6.10
CA LYS A 26 3.52 17.64 -5.15
C LYS A 26 2.25 16.92 -5.58
N ALA A 27 2.14 16.50 -6.84
CA ALA A 27 0.89 15.92 -7.36
C ALA A 27 0.64 14.49 -6.83
N ALA A 28 1.69 13.68 -6.67
CA ALA A 28 1.57 12.29 -6.21
C ALA A 28 1.18 12.19 -4.73
N GLU A 29 1.56 13.15 -3.89
CA GLU A 29 1.23 13.16 -2.46
C GLU A 29 -0.21 13.65 -2.18
N SER A 30 -0.86 14.31 -3.15
CA SER A 30 -2.18 14.91 -2.96
C SER A 30 -3.37 13.94 -3.02
N GLU A 31 -3.12 12.67 -3.36
CA GLU A 31 -4.19 11.68 -3.58
C GLU A 31 -4.31 10.62 -2.45
N CYS A 32 -3.54 10.76 -1.36
CA CYS A 32 -3.59 9.86 -0.22
C CYS A 32 -4.28 10.50 1.00
N GLN A 33 -5.09 9.71 1.70
CA GLN A 33 -5.82 10.09 2.91
C GLN A 33 -5.35 9.24 4.07
N THR A 34 -5.23 9.82 5.26
CA THR A 34 -4.92 9.06 6.48
C THR A 34 -6.01 8.01 6.73
N ALA A 35 -5.59 6.75 6.90
CA ALA A 35 -6.50 5.60 7.00
C ALA A 35 -6.40 4.87 8.35
N GLY A 36 -5.68 5.45 9.31
CA GLY A 36 -5.45 4.88 10.63
C GLY A 36 -4.10 5.32 11.19
N PRO A 37 -3.74 4.80 12.37
CA PRO A 37 -2.43 5.07 12.97
C PRO A 37 -1.33 4.54 12.05
N GLY A 38 -0.48 5.45 11.56
CA GLY A 38 0.66 5.13 10.71
C GLY A 38 0.37 4.63 9.29
N PHE A 39 -0.85 4.80 8.75
CA PHE A 39 -1.18 4.42 7.37
C PHE A 39 -1.88 5.54 6.60
N ALA A 40 -1.63 5.57 5.30
CA ALA A 40 -2.37 6.39 4.34
C ALA A 40 -2.86 5.53 3.17
N THR A 41 -4.14 5.68 2.81
CA THR A 41 -4.78 5.04 1.67
C THR A 41 -4.82 6.01 0.51
N CYS A 42 -4.41 5.55 -0.67
CA CYS A 42 -4.27 6.35 -1.86
C CYS A 42 -5.33 6.00 -2.91
N LYS A 43 -5.50 6.89 -3.88
CA LYS A 43 -6.27 6.60 -5.09
C LYS A 43 -5.74 5.34 -5.77
N GLY A 44 -6.65 4.52 -6.29
CA GLY A 44 -6.31 3.20 -6.82
C GLY A 44 -6.33 2.08 -5.77
N GLY A 45 -6.65 2.40 -4.51
CA GLY A 45 -6.93 1.42 -3.46
C GLY A 45 -5.70 0.79 -2.83
N TRP A 46 -4.50 1.22 -3.21
CA TRP A 46 -3.27 0.88 -2.49
C TRP A 46 -3.13 1.77 -1.26
N PHE A 47 -2.29 1.33 -0.32
CA PHE A 47 -1.98 2.10 0.88
C PHE A 47 -0.48 1.98 1.17
N HIS A 48 0.03 2.89 1.99
CA HIS A 48 1.41 2.83 2.46
C HIS A 48 1.48 3.14 3.95
N ARG A 49 2.60 2.74 4.55
CA ARG A 49 2.85 2.90 5.97
C ARG A 49 3.70 4.14 6.22
N THR A 50 3.08 5.20 6.73
CA THR A 50 3.75 6.47 7.04
C THR A 50 4.62 6.36 8.29
N SER A 51 4.22 5.56 9.28
CA SER A 51 4.94 5.35 10.53
C SER A 51 4.61 4.01 11.18
N ALA A 52 5.50 3.51 12.04
CA ALA A 52 5.28 2.29 12.82
C ALA A 52 4.50 2.59 14.10
N GLU A 53 3.19 2.73 13.98
CA GLU A 53 2.29 3.01 15.11
C GLU A 53 1.56 1.74 15.60
N GLN A 54 1.13 1.77 16.87
CA GLN A 54 0.36 0.70 17.47
C GLN A 54 -1.09 0.74 16.99
N CYS A 55 -1.63 -0.41 16.60
CA CYS A 55 -3.04 -0.52 16.27
C CYS A 55 -3.90 -0.33 17.52
N THR A 56 -4.88 0.58 17.45
CA THR A 56 -5.82 0.86 18.54
C THR A 56 -7.10 0.03 18.46
N ALA A 57 -7.26 -0.75 17.39
CA ALA A 57 -8.43 -1.60 17.21
C ALA A 57 -8.54 -2.62 18.34
N THR A 58 -9.69 -2.64 19.01
CA THR A 58 -9.99 -3.66 20.00
C THR A 58 -10.55 -4.88 19.29
N PRO A 59 -9.95 -6.07 19.46
CA PRO A 59 -10.49 -7.30 18.87
C PRO A 59 -11.96 -7.52 19.19
N VAL A 60 -12.80 -7.50 18.15
CA VAL A 60 -14.19 -7.93 18.28
C VAL A 60 -14.29 -9.43 17.95
N SER A 61 -14.81 -10.22 18.89
CA SER A 61 -15.16 -11.62 18.63
C SER A 61 -16.64 -11.71 18.29
N SER A 62 -16.98 -11.86 17.01
CA SER A 62 -18.35 -12.12 16.57
C SER A 62 -18.39 -13.44 15.81
N CYS A 63 -18.45 -14.54 16.55
CA CYS A 63 -18.39 -15.89 16.00
C CYS A 63 -19.43 -16.78 16.66
N ALA A 64 -20.19 -17.53 15.86
CA ALA A 64 -21.26 -18.39 16.35
C ALA A 64 -20.80 -19.83 16.62
N GLN A 65 -19.73 -20.31 15.96
CA GLN A 65 -19.28 -21.71 16.04
C GLN A 65 -17.75 -21.81 15.91
N GLY A 66 -17.09 -22.54 16.83
CA GLY A 66 -15.64 -22.79 16.81
C GLY A 66 -14.97 -22.29 18.09
N CYS A 67 -14.43 -21.06 18.05
CA CYS A 67 -13.97 -20.36 19.24
C CYS A 67 -15.13 -19.52 19.82
N GLU A 68 -15.39 -19.65 21.11
CA GLU A 68 -16.53 -18.97 21.77
C GLU A 68 -16.24 -17.49 22.04
N SER A 69 -14.97 -17.12 22.20
CA SER A 69 -14.52 -15.74 22.47
C SER A 69 -12.99 -15.59 22.30
N HIS A 70 -12.49 -14.34 22.23
CA HIS A 70 -11.04 -14.06 22.20
C HIS A 70 -10.25 -14.79 23.32
N PRO A 71 -10.70 -14.81 24.61
CA PRO A 71 -10.04 -15.59 25.66
C PRO A 71 -9.93 -17.09 25.39
N SER A 72 -10.88 -17.68 24.64
CA SER A 72 -10.88 -19.13 24.35
C SER A 72 -9.73 -19.58 23.45
N CYS A 73 -9.04 -18.65 22.80
CA CYS A 73 -7.93 -18.98 21.90
C CYS A 73 -6.60 -19.32 22.59
N GLY A 74 -6.49 -19.10 23.91
CA GLY A 74 -5.37 -19.60 24.74
C GLY A 74 -3.98 -19.05 24.40
N LYS A 75 -3.87 -18.17 23.41
CA LYS A 75 -2.63 -17.51 22.99
C LYS A 75 -2.78 -15.99 23.16
N PRO A 76 -1.71 -15.29 23.60
CA PRO A 76 -1.67 -13.84 23.56
C PRO A 76 -2.04 -13.34 22.16
N ASN A 77 -2.89 -12.32 22.08
CA ASN A 77 -3.29 -11.67 20.84
C ASN A 77 -4.01 -12.58 19.82
N ALA A 78 -4.51 -13.75 20.20
CA ALA A 78 -5.26 -14.59 19.28
C ALA A 78 -6.74 -14.19 19.24
N VAL A 79 -7.22 -13.79 18.07
CA VAL A 79 -8.61 -13.39 17.84
C VAL A 79 -9.42 -14.54 17.29
N CYS A 80 -10.64 -14.67 17.79
CA CYS A 80 -11.61 -15.57 17.20
C CYS A 80 -12.18 -14.91 15.94
N ALA A 81 -11.76 -15.37 14.77
CA ALA A 81 -12.17 -14.80 13.49
C ALA A 81 -12.90 -15.85 12.63
N PRO A 82 -13.90 -15.43 11.84
CA PRO A 82 -14.53 -16.33 10.89
C PRO A 82 -13.50 -16.83 9.88
N VAL A 83 -13.63 -18.11 9.53
CA VAL A 83 -12.97 -18.71 8.38
C VAL A 83 -14.01 -19.01 7.31
N GLY A 84 -13.56 -19.25 6.07
CA GLY A 84 -14.46 -19.67 5.00
C GLY A 84 -15.33 -20.85 5.45
N TYR A 85 -16.55 -20.94 4.91
CA TYR A 85 -17.53 -21.99 5.20
C TYR A 85 -18.23 -21.94 6.58
N GLY A 86 -18.23 -20.78 7.25
CA GLY A 86 -19.10 -20.54 8.42
C GLY A 86 -18.56 -21.06 9.76
N GLY A 87 -17.30 -21.52 9.80
CA GLY A 87 -16.60 -21.81 11.04
C GLY A 87 -15.81 -20.60 11.55
N CYS A 88 -15.29 -20.71 12.78
CA CYS A 88 -14.34 -19.76 13.33
C CYS A 88 -13.06 -20.46 13.78
N GLN A 89 -11.94 -19.77 13.61
CA GLN A 89 -10.63 -20.22 14.06
C GLN A 89 -9.90 -19.10 14.79
N CYS A 90 -9.05 -19.51 15.72
CA CYS A 90 -8.13 -18.62 16.39
C CYS A 90 -7.04 -18.19 15.40
N LYS A 91 -7.06 -16.92 15.04
CA LYS A 91 -6.02 -16.29 14.23
C LYS A 91 -5.14 -15.43 15.11
N THR A 92 -3.85 -15.42 14.86
CA THR A 92 -2.96 -14.46 15.51
C THR A 92 -3.29 -13.07 14.98
N SER A 93 -3.60 -12.15 15.88
CA SER A 93 -3.64 -10.72 15.59
C SER A 93 -2.40 -10.04 16.14
N CYS A 94 -2.20 -8.79 15.76
CA CYS A 94 -1.17 -7.94 16.32
C CYS A 94 -1.73 -6.55 16.62
N GLN A 95 -1.05 -5.86 17.53
CA GLN A 95 -1.15 -4.45 17.82
C GLN A 95 0.15 -3.73 17.46
N THR A 96 1.30 -4.42 17.52
CA THR A 96 2.61 -3.86 17.18
C THR A 96 3.40 -4.81 16.30
N ASP A 97 4.39 -4.29 15.57
CA ASP A 97 5.27 -5.11 14.72
C ASP A 97 6.05 -6.17 15.50
N ALA A 98 6.35 -5.89 16.78
CA ALA A 98 7.10 -6.80 17.63
C ALA A 98 6.35 -8.10 17.94
N GLU A 99 5.04 -8.12 17.73
CA GLU A 99 4.21 -9.32 17.90
C GLU A 99 4.19 -10.19 16.64
N CYS A 100 4.68 -9.66 15.52
CA CYS A 100 4.80 -10.37 14.28
C CYS A 100 6.16 -11.09 14.17
N ALA A 101 6.18 -12.21 13.43
CA ALA A 101 7.44 -12.91 13.16
C ALA A 101 8.39 -12.02 12.33
N LYS A 102 9.70 -12.26 12.46
CA LYS A 102 10.72 -11.52 11.70
C LYS A 102 10.39 -11.46 10.20
N GLY A 103 10.47 -10.27 9.61
CA GLY A 103 10.10 -10.03 8.20
C GLY A 103 8.62 -9.74 7.98
N ASN A 104 7.84 -9.61 9.06
CA ASN A 104 6.45 -9.17 9.01
C ASN A 104 6.25 -7.90 9.84
N ILE A 105 5.23 -7.13 9.50
CA ILE A 105 4.77 -5.95 10.24
C ILE A 105 3.29 -6.08 10.57
N CYS A 106 2.82 -5.31 11.54
CA CYS A 106 1.43 -5.26 11.89
C CYS A 106 0.68 -4.23 11.05
N VAL A 107 -0.29 -4.68 10.26
CA VAL A 107 -1.23 -3.82 9.53
C VAL A 107 -2.54 -3.75 10.29
N CYS A 108 -2.96 -2.53 10.61
CA CYS A 108 -4.18 -2.30 11.36
C CYS A 108 -5.42 -2.45 10.47
N GLY A 109 -6.28 -3.41 10.78
CA GLY A 109 -7.64 -3.47 10.24
C GLY A 109 -8.65 -2.86 11.20
N ASP A 110 -9.90 -2.74 10.76
CA ASP A 110 -11.00 -2.13 11.53
C ASP A 110 -11.24 -2.82 12.88
N THR A 111 -11.07 -4.14 12.91
CA THR A 111 -11.40 -4.99 14.06
C THR A 111 -10.20 -5.54 14.78
N SER A 112 -9.07 -5.70 14.09
CA SER A 112 -7.82 -6.23 14.64
C SER A 112 -6.68 -5.97 13.66
N GLY A 113 -5.43 -5.97 14.15
CA GLY A 113 -4.27 -5.95 13.27
C GLY A 113 -3.88 -7.36 12.78
N PHE A 114 -3.25 -7.41 11.62
CA PHE A 114 -2.78 -8.65 10.99
C PHE A 114 -1.31 -8.53 10.62
N CYS A 115 -0.55 -9.59 10.87
CA CYS A 115 0.85 -9.64 10.45
C CYS A 115 0.92 -9.92 8.95
N VAL A 116 1.55 -9.03 8.20
CA VAL A 116 1.80 -9.18 6.76
C VAL A 116 3.30 -9.16 6.49
N THR A 117 3.74 -9.83 5.42
CA THR A 117 5.12 -9.78 4.96
C THR A 117 5.50 -8.35 4.60
N ALA A 118 6.66 -7.88 5.03
CA ALA A 118 7.16 -6.60 4.58
C ALA A 118 8.69 -6.54 4.48
N SER A 119 9.18 -5.80 3.49
CA SER A 119 10.60 -5.43 3.36
C SER A 119 10.92 -4.05 3.94
N CYS A 120 9.91 -3.33 4.44
CA CYS A 120 10.00 -2.02 5.05
C CYS A 120 9.05 -1.92 6.25
N THR A 121 9.37 -1.06 7.21
CA THR A 121 8.54 -0.76 8.39
C THR A 121 7.83 0.58 8.28
N SER A 122 8.35 1.53 7.50
CA SER A 122 7.68 2.79 7.17
C SER A 122 8.29 3.42 5.91
N ASP A 123 7.67 4.49 5.41
CA ASP A 123 8.20 5.29 4.30
C ASP A 123 9.66 5.73 4.52
N ALA A 124 10.07 5.96 5.77
CA ALA A 124 11.43 6.38 6.11
C ALA A 124 12.50 5.33 5.73
N ASP A 125 12.12 4.05 5.60
CA ASP A 125 13.05 2.98 5.23
C ASP A 125 13.34 2.93 3.73
N CYS A 126 12.51 3.59 2.91
CA CYS A 126 12.53 3.43 1.46
C CYS A 126 13.34 4.49 0.72
N GLY A 127 13.88 5.47 1.45
CA GLY A 127 14.61 6.59 0.87
C GLY A 127 13.69 7.74 0.44
N THR A 128 14.30 8.86 0.05
CA THR A 128 13.57 10.10 -0.25
C THR A 128 12.62 9.92 -1.43
N GLY A 129 11.35 10.28 -1.25
CA GLY A 129 10.32 10.24 -2.29
C GLY A 129 9.72 8.86 -2.55
N LEU A 130 10.22 7.81 -1.90
CA LEU A 130 9.71 6.44 -2.02
C LEU A 130 8.88 6.05 -0.80
N ARG A 131 7.88 5.20 -0.99
CA ARG A 131 6.92 4.81 0.05
C ARG A 131 7.04 3.33 0.39
N CYS A 132 6.72 2.99 1.63
CA CYS A 132 6.53 1.61 2.04
C CYS A 132 5.09 1.20 1.68
N ALA A 133 4.88 0.82 0.43
CA ALA A 133 3.55 0.65 -0.16
C ALA A 133 3.10 -0.80 -0.25
N SER A 134 1.80 -1.02 -0.26
CA SER A 134 1.19 -2.33 -0.44
C SER A 134 1.46 -2.93 -1.83
N TYR A 135 1.41 -4.25 -1.93
CA TYR A 135 1.32 -4.98 -3.19
C TYR A 135 0.40 -6.19 -3.03
N SER A 136 -0.24 -6.64 -4.10
CA SER A 136 -1.07 -7.85 -4.12
C SER A 136 -0.19 -9.10 -4.32
N SER A 137 -0.45 -10.21 -3.62
CA SER A 137 0.12 -11.49 -4.06
C SER A 137 -0.72 -12.10 -5.19
N LEU A 138 -0.05 -12.88 -6.02
CA LEU A 138 -0.66 -13.54 -7.17
C LEU A 138 -1.54 -14.74 -6.81
N SER A 139 -1.46 -15.25 -5.57
CA SER A 139 -2.27 -16.42 -5.16
C SER A 139 -3.71 -15.98 -4.87
N THR A 140 -4.62 -16.25 -5.81
CA THR A 140 -6.07 -16.02 -5.65
C THR A 140 -6.81 -17.19 -5.00
N CYS A 141 -6.07 -18.14 -4.42
CA CYS A 141 -6.63 -19.37 -3.87
C CYS A 141 -7.26 -19.14 -2.50
N GLY A 142 -8.47 -18.61 -2.57
CA GLY A 142 -9.32 -18.27 -1.44
C GLY A 142 -10.65 -17.62 -1.84
N GLY A 143 -10.92 -17.43 -3.14
CA GLY A 143 -12.09 -16.69 -3.62
C GLY A 143 -12.01 -15.21 -3.25
N ASP A 144 -12.91 -14.40 -3.78
CA ASP A 144 -13.11 -12.98 -3.44
C ASP A 144 -13.57 -12.76 -1.99
N ILE A 145 -12.87 -13.32 -0.99
CA ILE A 145 -13.11 -13.05 0.43
C ILE A 145 -12.50 -11.71 0.88
N SER A 146 -12.05 -10.87 -0.06
CA SER A 146 -11.74 -9.46 0.20
C SER A 146 -12.97 -8.61 0.52
N ARG A 147 -14.16 -9.20 0.76
CA ARG A 147 -15.20 -8.50 1.55
C ARG A 147 -14.70 -8.04 2.93
N PHE A 148 -13.58 -8.60 3.42
CA PHE A 148 -12.87 -8.12 4.60
C PHE A 148 -11.54 -7.40 4.31
N GLY A 149 -11.19 -7.10 3.05
CA GLY A 149 -10.01 -6.29 2.74
C GLY A 149 -8.67 -6.84 3.24
N VAL A 150 -8.59 -8.10 3.72
CA VAL A 150 -7.35 -8.66 4.26
C VAL A 150 -6.50 -9.20 3.11
N LEU A 151 -5.79 -8.25 2.51
CA LEU A 151 -4.49 -8.32 1.87
C LEU A 151 -3.82 -9.69 2.02
N MET A 152 -3.94 -10.53 0.98
CA MET A 152 -2.94 -11.57 0.74
C MET A 152 -1.62 -10.96 0.23
N GLY A 153 -1.39 -9.68 0.48
CA GLY A 153 -0.27 -8.89 0.02
C GLY A 153 0.78 -8.68 1.09
N GLY A 154 1.75 -7.84 0.79
CA GLY A 154 2.72 -7.35 1.75
C GLY A 154 3.00 -5.86 1.55
N LEU A 155 3.99 -5.34 2.27
CA LEU A 155 4.52 -4.01 2.02
C LEU A 155 5.96 -4.10 1.51
N ALA A 156 6.28 -3.29 0.52
CA ALA A 156 7.62 -3.17 0.01
C ALA A 156 7.92 -1.72 -0.32
N CYS A 157 9.20 -1.36 -0.33
CA CYS A 157 9.59 -0.05 -0.85
C CYS A 157 9.17 0.09 -2.31
N GLN A 158 8.67 1.27 -2.66
CA GLN A 158 8.56 1.67 -4.05
C GLN A 158 9.93 1.74 -4.70
N THR A 159 9.95 1.47 -5.99
CA THR A 159 11.13 1.59 -6.82
C THR A 159 10.80 2.44 -8.04
N PRO A 160 11.78 3.15 -8.63
CA PRO A 160 11.58 3.83 -9.91
C PRO A 160 11.17 2.87 -11.04
N GLU A 161 11.42 1.57 -10.89
CA GLU A 161 11.06 0.52 -11.83
C GLU A 161 9.61 0.01 -11.67
N ASP A 162 8.87 0.45 -10.64
CA ASP A 162 7.48 0.04 -10.43
C ASP A 162 6.59 0.48 -11.61
N GLU A 163 5.87 -0.48 -12.20
CA GLU A 163 4.90 -0.25 -13.27
C GLU A 163 3.52 0.17 -12.75
N CYS A 164 3.24 -0.10 -11.47
CA CYS A 164 1.97 0.16 -10.81
C CYS A 164 2.18 0.48 -9.33
N ALA A 165 1.30 1.30 -8.75
CA ALA A 165 1.24 1.54 -7.31
C ALA A 165 0.15 0.67 -6.64
N GLY A 166 -0.96 0.42 -7.34
CA GLY A 166 -2.04 -0.46 -6.91
C GLY A 166 -2.75 -1.18 -8.06
N ASP A 167 -3.66 -2.08 -7.71
CA ASP A 167 -4.42 -2.87 -8.71
C ASP A 167 -5.20 -1.98 -9.70
N GLY A 168 -5.58 -0.77 -9.29
CA GLY A 168 -6.27 0.20 -10.16
C GLY A 168 -5.42 0.78 -11.29
N ASP A 169 -4.10 0.62 -11.25
CA ASP A 169 -3.19 1.05 -12.33
C ASP A 169 -3.05 -0.02 -13.42
N CYS A 170 -3.52 -1.24 -13.16
CA CYS A 170 -3.40 -2.37 -14.07
C CYS A 170 -4.63 -2.54 -14.96
N ALA A 171 -4.46 -3.28 -16.07
CA ALA A 171 -5.58 -3.61 -16.95
C ALA A 171 -6.59 -4.51 -16.22
N THR A 172 -7.85 -4.49 -16.69
CA THR A 172 -8.92 -5.31 -16.12
C THR A 172 -8.51 -6.78 -15.97
N GLY A 173 -8.55 -7.29 -14.74
CA GLY A 173 -8.23 -8.68 -14.41
C GLY A 173 -6.79 -8.90 -13.92
N GLN A 174 -5.90 -7.93 -14.10
CA GLN A 174 -4.54 -7.96 -13.57
C GLN A 174 -4.47 -7.42 -12.14
N ARG A 175 -3.37 -7.71 -11.45
CA ARG A 175 -3.07 -7.18 -10.12
C ARG A 175 -1.67 -6.59 -10.08
N CYS A 176 -1.51 -5.58 -9.22
CA CYS A 176 -0.23 -4.96 -8.98
C CYS A 176 0.55 -5.78 -7.96
N THR A 177 1.52 -6.56 -8.45
CA THR A 177 2.20 -7.60 -7.66
C THR A 177 3.69 -7.37 -7.59
N LEU A 178 4.35 -7.86 -6.54
CA LEU A 178 5.80 -7.74 -6.41
C LEU A 178 6.50 -8.87 -7.19
N GLY A 179 7.20 -8.51 -8.27
CA GLY A 179 7.95 -9.42 -9.13
C GLY A 179 9.32 -8.84 -9.47
N ALA A 180 10.38 -9.66 -9.45
CA ALA A 180 11.75 -9.22 -9.75
C ALA A 180 12.22 -7.96 -8.97
N GLY A 181 11.70 -7.76 -7.75
CA GLY A 181 12.09 -6.65 -6.88
C GLY A 181 11.32 -5.34 -7.06
N HIS A 182 10.39 -5.26 -8.01
CA HIS A 182 9.54 -4.09 -8.25
C HIS A 182 8.08 -4.52 -8.48
N ARG A 183 7.15 -3.57 -8.52
CA ARG A 183 5.74 -3.84 -8.77
C ARG A 183 5.47 -3.96 -10.27
N ILE A 184 4.82 -5.04 -10.68
CA ILE A 184 4.42 -5.30 -12.06
C ILE A 184 2.93 -5.64 -12.13
N CYS A 185 2.29 -5.26 -13.23
CA CYS A 185 0.93 -5.71 -13.53
C CYS A 185 0.98 -7.14 -14.08
N ALA A 186 0.41 -8.08 -13.33
CA ALA A 186 0.44 -9.48 -13.71
C ALA A 186 -0.94 -10.14 -13.56
N ASP A 187 -1.20 -11.13 -14.40
CA ASP A 187 -2.39 -11.97 -14.28
C ASP A 187 -2.32 -12.77 -12.98
N PRO A 188 -3.40 -12.83 -12.19
CA PRO A 188 -3.43 -13.66 -10.99
C PRO A 188 -3.13 -15.11 -11.34
N LEU A 189 -2.34 -15.79 -10.50
CA LEU A 189 -2.02 -17.19 -10.74
C LEU A 189 -3.29 -18.03 -10.58
N PRO A 190 -3.55 -18.96 -11.53
CA PRO A 190 -4.65 -19.90 -11.38
C PRO A 190 -4.40 -20.76 -10.15
N CYS A 191 -5.48 -21.14 -9.47
CA CYS A 191 -5.36 -22.13 -8.43
C CYS A 191 -5.02 -23.47 -9.03
N SER A 192 -3.80 -23.95 -8.75
CA SER A 192 -3.45 -25.34 -8.96
C SER A 192 -4.35 -26.18 -8.06
N SER A 193 -5.34 -26.83 -8.68
CA SER A 193 -6.24 -27.80 -8.06
C SER A 193 -5.49 -28.98 -7.48
#